data_AF-A0A7Y5BK18-F1
#
_entry.id   AF-A0A7Y5BK18-F1
#
_cell.length_a   1.000
_cell.length_b   1.000
_cell.length_c   1.000
_cell.angle_alpha   90.00
_cell.angle_beta   90.00
_cell.angle_gamma   90.00
#
_symmetry.space_group_name_H-M   'P 1'
#
loop_
_entity.id
_entity.type
_entity.pdbx_description
1 polymer ?
#
loop_
_entity_poly.entity_id
_entity_poly.type
_entity_poly.pdbx_seq_one_letter_code
_entity_poly.pdbx_strand_id
1 'polypeptide(L)'
;MIFRLSFIFSFIFQVSTLFAVEIRLKDIARIEGIRENQITGYGIVVGLSGTGDTKSALTSESMKNFLKNLGLSSSSSFQTRNIASVIITTKIPSYSKNGDRLDVTVSSIGDAKSLEGGVLVQSPLKSANGEVIAVASGVISFGGKEDRSQGYGKKENRTTGLIHRGAIVEREIQGNFLESGKFKIVLEDQDFSTLNTLTKLLEEKLSSKPVSLSPTEIEVSVPPNVKPVEFLANLENLTLNPESKARVVINERTGTIVMGANVAIDEVAISKQGLSLFVTGKKKEDKSKETEQKVLLIEESPRVSDIVDALNKIGASTKDIISILDGLKKAGALHAEVIIQ
;
A
#
# COMPACT_ATOMS: atom_id res chain seq x y z
N MET A 1 -36.99 50.84 -41.93
CA MET A 1 -37.60 50.51 -40.62
C MET A 1 -37.79 48.99 -40.59
N ILE A 2 -36.87 48.24 -39.96
CA ILE A 2 -37.11 47.46 -38.71
C ILE A 2 -37.96 46.20 -39.01
N PHE A 3 -37.57 44.91 -38.92
CA PHE A 3 -36.59 44.13 -38.13
C PHE A 3 -36.37 42.78 -38.88
N ARG A 4 -35.16 42.37 -39.28
CA ARG A 4 -34.28 41.39 -38.58
C ARG A 4 -34.99 40.30 -37.76
N LEU A 5 -34.85 39.03 -38.18
CA LEU A 5 -34.36 37.97 -37.27
C LEU A 5 -33.76 36.79 -38.06
N SER A 6 -32.44 36.80 -38.16
CA SER A 6 -31.61 35.75 -38.74
C SER A 6 -31.42 34.64 -37.68
N PHE A 7 -31.91 33.44 -37.95
CA PHE A 7 -31.69 32.25 -37.11
C PHE A 7 -30.27 31.73 -37.37
N ILE A 8 -29.29 32.22 -36.62
CA ILE A 8 -27.94 31.65 -36.55
C ILE A 8 -27.97 30.56 -35.49
N PHE A 9 -27.93 29.31 -35.93
CA PHE A 9 -27.76 28.14 -35.07
C PHE A 9 -26.28 28.08 -34.65
N SER A 10 -25.94 28.72 -33.53
CA SER A 10 -24.61 28.63 -32.92
C SER A 10 -24.50 27.26 -32.24
N PHE A 11 -23.84 26.31 -32.92
CA PHE A 11 -23.47 25.03 -32.36
C PHE A 11 -22.34 25.25 -31.36
N ILE A 12 -22.68 25.40 -30.08
CA ILE A 12 -21.72 25.48 -28.98
C ILE A 12 -21.06 24.11 -28.86
N PHE A 13 -19.83 24.01 -29.35
CA PHE A 13 -18.95 22.87 -29.11
C PHE A 13 -18.54 22.92 -27.63
N GLN A 14 -19.28 22.22 -26.75
CA GLN A 14 -18.82 21.97 -25.39
C GLN A 14 -17.58 21.07 -25.48
N VAL A 15 -16.40 21.68 -25.43
CA VAL A 15 -15.15 20.96 -25.20
C VAL A 15 -15.20 20.45 -23.77
N SER A 16 -15.63 19.20 -23.60
CA SER A 16 -15.49 18.49 -22.34
C SER A 16 -14.00 18.29 -22.07
N THR A 17 -13.42 19.18 -21.27
CA THR A 17 -12.08 18.99 -20.71
C THR A 17 -12.09 17.72 -19.87
N LEU A 18 -11.39 16.67 -20.34
CA LEU A 18 -11.09 15.53 -19.49
C LEU A 18 -10.31 16.05 -18.29
N PHE A 19 -10.92 16.01 -17.11
CA PHE A 19 -10.23 16.29 -15.86
C PHE A 19 -9.19 15.19 -15.64
N ALA A 20 -7.93 15.52 -15.89
CA ALA A 20 -6.84 14.67 -15.46
C ALA A 20 -6.82 14.65 -13.93
N VAL A 21 -6.67 13.47 -13.33
CA VAL A 21 -6.66 13.32 -11.88
C VAL A 21 -5.34 13.90 -11.37
N GLU A 22 -5.42 15.07 -10.74
CA GLU A 22 -4.29 15.69 -10.07
C GLU A 22 -3.92 14.86 -8.83
N ILE A 23 -2.66 14.42 -8.76
CA ILE A 23 -2.10 13.69 -7.62
C ILE A 23 -1.21 14.64 -6.84
N ARG A 24 -1.26 14.61 -5.51
CA ARG A 24 -0.41 15.47 -4.68
C ARG A 24 0.97 14.86 -4.50
N LEU A 25 1.98 15.70 -4.30
CA LEU A 25 3.34 15.24 -4.05
C LEU A 25 3.42 14.25 -2.88
N LYS A 26 2.70 14.51 -1.78
CA LYS A 26 2.66 13.62 -0.60
C LYS A 26 2.03 12.25 -0.85
N ASP A 27 1.31 12.07 -1.96
CA ASP A 27 0.67 10.80 -2.31
C ASP A 27 1.60 9.90 -3.15
N ILE A 28 2.73 10.43 -3.65
CA ILE A 28 3.68 9.70 -4.51
C ILE A 28 5.15 9.81 -4.07
N ALA A 29 5.42 10.60 -3.04
CA ALA A 29 6.76 10.87 -2.56
C ALA A 29 6.75 11.11 -1.04
N ARG A 30 7.89 10.80 -0.43
CA ARG A 30 8.17 11.04 0.99
C ARG A 30 9.41 11.92 1.14
N ILE A 31 9.52 12.59 2.28
CA ILE A 31 10.74 13.32 2.64
C ILE A 31 11.75 12.35 3.26
N GLU A 32 12.99 12.36 2.78
CA GLU A 32 14.05 11.57 3.37
C GLU A 32 14.28 11.97 4.83
N GLY A 33 14.54 10.98 5.69
CA GLY A 33 14.71 11.21 7.12
C GLY A 33 13.40 11.26 7.92
N ILE A 34 12.24 11.27 7.26
CA ILE A 34 10.91 11.13 7.89
C ILE A 34 10.37 9.74 7.58
N ARG A 35 10.66 8.77 8.46
CA ARG A 35 10.16 7.39 8.32
C ARG A 35 9.75 6.77 9.65
N GLU A 36 8.84 5.81 9.59
CA GLU A 36 8.56 4.97 10.74
C GLU A 36 9.76 4.04 11.00
N ASN A 37 10.07 3.81 12.27
CA ASN A 37 11.02 2.79 12.69
C ASN A 37 10.26 1.67 13.38
N GLN A 38 10.67 0.43 13.17
CA GLN A 38 10.12 -0.69 13.91
C GLN A 38 10.95 -0.92 15.16
N ILE A 39 10.28 -1.08 16.30
CA ILE A 39 10.90 -1.50 17.55
C ILE A 39 10.21 -2.77 18.04
N THR A 40 11.00 -3.66 18.64
CA THR A 40 10.56 -4.98 19.07
C THR A 40 11.03 -5.23 20.49
N GLY A 41 10.20 -5.88 21.28
CA GLY A 41 10.52 -6.30 22.63
C GLY A 41 10.16 -7.76 22.85
N TYR A 42 10.73 -8.30 23.92
CA TYR A 42 10.35 -9.57 24.48
C TYR A 42 9.73 -9.32 25.85
N GLY A 43 8.60 -9.96 26.12
CA GLY A 43 7.84 -9.73 27.33
C GLY A 43 7.16 -10.97 27.86
N ILE A 44 6.46 -10.77 28.98
CA ILE A 44 5.69 -11.80 29.67
C ILE A 44 4.27 -11.29 29.85
N VAL A 45 3.30 -12.13 29.49
CA VAL A 45 1.89 -11.90 29.78
C VAL A 45 1.49 -12.74 30.98
N VAL A 46 0.79 -12.13 31.92
CA VAL A 46 0.29 -12.77 33.15
C VAL A 46 -1.23 -12.64 33.25
N GLY A 47 -1.85 -13.38 34.18
CA GLY A 47 -3.30 -13.33 34.39
C GLY A 47 -4.11 -14.23 33.45
N LEU A 48 -3.43 -15.10 32.69
CA LEU A 48 -4.09 -16.05 31.80
C LEU A 48 -4.80 -17.14 32.61
N SER A 49 -6.03 -17.49 32.22
CA SER A 49 -6.86 -18.47 32.93
C SER A 49 -6.55 -19.91 32.49
N GLY A 50 -5.30 -20.34 32.68
CA GLY A 50 -4.85 -21.67 32.27
C GLY A 50 -4.58 -21.82 30.76
N THR A 51 -4.59 -20.72 30.00
CA THR A 51 -4.38 -20.65 28.56
C THR A 51 -2.98 -20.21 28.15
N GLY A 52 -2.10 -19.96 29.11
CA GLY A 52 -0.68 -19.67 28.90
C GLY A 52 0.12 -20.90 28.47
N ASP A 53 1.44 -20.77 28.52
CA ASP A 53 2.37 -21.79 28.05
C ASP A 53 2.33 -23.05 28.93
N THR A 54 2.45 -24.25 28.35
CA THR A 54 2.27 -25.50 29.11
C THR A 54 3.57 -26.05 29.70
N LYS A 55 4.66 -26.03 28.92
CA LYS A 55 5.99 -26.54 29.33
C LYS A 55 7.13 -25.73 28.70
N SER A 56 6.98 -24.41 28.67
CA SER A 56 8.00 -23.53 28.10
C SER A 56 9.09 -23.22 29.13
N ALA A 57 10.30 -23.75 28.88
CA ALA A 57 11.50 -23.39 29.65
C ALA A 57 11.78 -21.89 29.56
N LEU A 58 11.58 -21.31 28.37
CA LEU A 58 11.73 -19.88 28.09
C LEU A 58 10.84 -19.02 29.01
N THR A 59 9.58 -19.40 29.17
CA THR A 59 8.60 -18.65 29.98
C THR A 59 8.94 -18.73 31.47
N SER A 60 9.37 -19.90 31.93
CA SER A 60 9.80 -20.11 33.32
C SER A 60 11.05 -19.30 33.66
N GLU A 61 12.04 -19.30 32.77
CA GLU A 61 13.27 -18.54 32.94
C GLU A 61 13.02 -17.04 32.87
N SER A 62 12.15 -16.59 31.98
CA SER A 62 11.77 -15.18 31.86
C SER A 62 11.10 -14.67 33.12
N MET A 63 10.17 -15.44 33.69
CA MET A 63 9.52 -15.08 34.95
C MET A 63 10.53 -15.05 36.11
N LYS A 64 11.45 -16.01 36.15
CA LYS A 64 12.54 -16.02 37.14
C LYS A 64 13.41 -14.77 37.03
N ASN A 65 13.81 -14.38 35.82
CA ASN A 65 14.61 -13.19 35.57
C ASN A 65 13.85 -11.91 35.92
N PHE A 66 12.56 -11.83 35.59
CA PHE A 66 11.70 -10.72 35.98
C PHE A 66 11.64 -10.55 37.50
N LEU A 67 11.35 -11.62 38.24
CA LEU A 67 11.31 -11.58 39.71
C LEU A 67 12.68 -11.27 40.33
N LYS A 68 13.76 -11.80 39.76
CA LYS A 68 15.12 -11.48 40.18
C LYS A 68 15.42 -9.98 40.05
N ASN A 69 14.98 -9.34 38.97
CA ASN A 69 15.12 -7.89 38.77
C ASN A 69 14.30 -7.06 39.77
N LEU A 70 13.26 -7.64 40.37
CA LEU A 70 12.49 -7.05 41.47
C LEU A 70 13.08 -7.32 42.86
N GLY A 71 14.26 -7.97 42.93
CA GLY A 71 14.90 -8.34 44.19
C GLY A 71 14.31 -9.59 44.85
N LEU A 72 13.46 -10.34 44.15
CA LEU A 72 12.84 -11.56 44.66
C LEU A 72 13.64 -12.79 44.21
N SER A 73 14.15 -13.57 45.15
CA SER A 73 14.76 -14.87 44.88
C SER A 73 13.71 -15.97 45.00
N SER A 74 13.33 -16.59 43.89
CA SER A 74 12.49 -17.79 43.91
C SER A 74 13.22 -18.97 43.26
N SER A 75 13.29 -20.08 44.01
CA SER A 75 13.81 -21.38 43.57
C SER A 75 12.70 -22.31 43.07
N SER A 76 11.42 -21.91 43.16
CA SER A 76 10.28 -22.75 42.79
C SER A 76 10.02 -22.75 41.29
N SER A 77 9.54 -23.87 40.76
CA SER A 77 8.96 -23.95 39.41
C SER A 77 7.66 -23.14 39.34
N PHE A 78 7.52 -22.29 38.34
CA PHE A 78 6.30 -21.49 38.13
C PHE A 78 5.24 -22.30 37.39
N GLN A 79 3.97 -22.08 37.71
CA GLN A 79 2.86 -22.60 36.92
C GLN A 79 2.78 -21.81 35.60
N THR A 80 3.38 -22.36 34.54
CA THR A 80 3.45 -21.69 33.24
C THR A 80 2.09 -21.47 32.61
N ARG A 81 1.05 -22.27 32.94
CA ARG A 81 -0.28 -22.15 32.29
C ARG A 81 -0.99 -20.82 32.52
N ASN A 82 -0.54 -20.00 33.46
CA ASN A 82 -1.12 -18.67 33.70
C ASN A 82 -0.23 -17.53 33.14
N ILE A 83 0.83 -17.90 32.42
CA ILE A 83 1.87 -17.01 31.95
C ILE A 83 2.17 -17.35 30.48
N ALA A 84 2.44 -16.36 29.63
CA ALA A 84 2.91 -16.62 28.28
C ALA A 84 4.11 -15.74 27.95
N SER A 85 5.10 -16.32 27.28
CA SER A 85 6.15 -15.56 26.62
C SER A 85 5.61 -14.92 25.35
N VAL A 86 5.91 -13.65 25.14
CA VAL A 86 5.40 -12.89 23.99
C VAL A 86 6.48 -12.05 23.31
N ILE A 87 6.30 -11.86 22.01
CA ILE A 87 6.97 -10.82 21.24
C ILE A 87 6.04 -9.61 21.20
N ILE A 88 6.63 -8.43 21.39
CA ILE A 88 5.94 -7.15 21.28
C ILE A 88 6.51 -6.41 20.09
N THR A 89 5.66 -5.93 19.18
CA THR A 89 6.08 -5.13 18.04
C THR A 89 5.29 -3.83 17.99
N THR A 90 5.95 -2.75 17.58
CA THR A 90 5.30 -1.47 17.29
C THR A 90 6.12 -0.68 16.28
N LYS A 91 5.46 0.30 15.68
CA LYS A 91 6.08 1.29 14.82
C LYS A 91 6.14 2.60 15.60
N ILE A 92 7.33 3.19 15.63
CA ILE A 92 7.56 4.50 16.24
C ILE A 92 7.77 5.54 15.13
N PRO A 93 6.96 6.62 15.10
CA PRO A 93 7.15 7.72 14.17
C PRO A 93 8.51 8.41 14.35
N SER A 94 9.04 8.97 13.26
CA SER A 94 10.13 9.95 13.35
C SER A 94 9.68 11.15 14.18
N TYR A 95 10.59 11.75 14.95
CA TYR A 95 10.31 12.88 15.86
C TYR A 95 9.44 12.55 17.08
N SER A 96 9.22 11.28 17.39
CA SER A 96 8.56 10.88 18.65
C SER A 96 9.31 11.44 19.86
N LYS A 97 8.56 12.01 20.79
CA LYS A 97 9.04 12.68 22.00
C LYS A 97 8.91 11.80 23.23
N ASN A 98 9.69 12.12 24.26
CA ASN A 98 9.57 11.44 25.53
C ASN A 98 8.15 11.63 26.09
N GLY A 99 7.50 10.53 26.49
CA GLY A 99 6.13 10.50 26.97
C GLY A 99 5.08 10.24 25.89
N ASP A 100 5.45 10.23 24.61
CA ASP A 100 4.53 9.82 23.54
C ASP A 100 4.07 8.38 23.76
N ARG A 101 2.79 8.15 23.47
CA ARG A 101 2.17 6.84 23.62
C ARG A 101 1.91 6.17 22.29
N LEU A 102 2.30 4.91 22.18
CA LEU A 102 2.17 4.09 20.97
C LEU A 102 1.30 2.86 21.24
N ASP A 103 0.56 2.45 20.23
CA ASP A 103 -0.13 1.17 20.21
C ASP A 103 0.90 0.06 20.00
N VAL A 104 0.75 -1.07 20.69
CA VAL A 104 1.64 -2.22 20.52
C VAL A 104 0.86 -3.47 20.18
N THR A 105 1.44 -4.30 19.31
CA THR A 105 0.95 -5.64 19.02
C THR A 105 1.71 -6.63 19.89
N VAL A 106 0.98 -7.53 20.55
CA VAL A 106 1.53 -8.56 21.42
C VAL A 106 1.14 -9.92 20.86
N SER A 107 2.13 -10.76 20.57
CA SER A 107 1.95 -12.08 19.99
C SER A 107 2.63 -13.14 20.84
N SER A 108 1.94 -14.27 21.10
CA SER A 108 2.56 -15.42 21.73
C SER A 108 3.72 -15.96 20.89
N ILE A 109 4.86 -16.25 21.53
CA ILE A 109 5.97 -16.98 20.91
C ILE A 109 5.98 -18.46 21.33
N GLY A 110 5.30 -18.79 22.43
CA GLY A 110 5.23 -20.13 23.00
C GLY A 110 4.01 -20.93 22.54
N ASP A 111 3.63 -21.91 23.35
CA ASP A 111 2.51 -22.82 23.13
C ASP A 111 1.21 -22.37 23.82
N ALA A 112 1.14 -21.11 24.26
CA ALA A 112 -0.07 -20.53 24.83
C ALA A 112 -1.28 -20.69 23.88
N LYS A 113 -2.38 -21.18 24.44
CA LYS A 113 -3.65 -21.39 23.73
C LYS A 113 -4.37 -20.07 23.44
N SER A 114 -4.23 -19.09 24.34
CA SER A 114 -4.85 -17.76 24.20
C SER A 114 -4.21 -16.76 25.16
N LEU A 115 -4.04 -15.53 24.69
CA LEU A 115 -3.63 -14.36 25.47
C LEU A 115 -4.83 -13.58 26.04
N GLU A 116 -6.06 -14.06 25.85
CA GLU A 116 -7.29 -13.39 26.29
C GLU A 116 -7.34 -13.24 27.82
N GLY A 117 -7.71 -12.04 28.28
CA GLY A 117 -7.69 -11.67 29.70
C GLY A 117 -6.28 -11.44 30.27
N GLY A 118 -5.24 -11.58 29.44
CA GLY A 118 -3.86 -11.38 29.84
C GLY A 118 -3.47 -9.91 29.95
N VAL A 119 -2.46 -9.67 30.79
CA VAL A 119 -1.82 -8.36 30.97
C VAL A 119 -0.34 -8.49 30.64
N LEU A 120 0.16 -7.65 29.75
CA LEU A 120 1.59 -7.53 29.47
C LEU A 120 2.28 -6.82 30.63
N VAL A 121 3.25 -7.51 31.22
CA VAL A 121 4.19 -6.95 32.19
C VAL A 121 5.12 -5.96 31.49
N GLN A 122 5.50 -4.89 32.18
CA GLN A 122 6.38 -3.85 31.64
C GLN A 122 7.62 -4.48 30.99
N SER A 123 7.76 -4.22 29.69
CA SER A 123 8.77 -4.84 28.84
C SER A 123 9.45 -3.79 27.96
N PRO A 124 10.79 -3.77 27.87
CA PRO A 124 11.52 -2.82 27.04
C PRO A 124 11.39 -3.15 25.56
N LEU A 125 11.18 -2.12 24.73
CA LEU A 125 11.16 -2.20 23.28
C LEU A 125 12.45 -1.61 22.72
N LYS A 126 13.13 -2.40 21.89
CA LYS A 126 14.45 -2.08 21.34
C LYS A 126 14.37 -1.81 19.85
N SER A 127 15.19 -0.88 19.38
CA SER A 127 15.45 -0.68 17.95
C SER A 127 16.41 -1.74 17.41
N ALA A 128 16.63 -1.77 16.10
CA ALA A 128 17.56 -2.68 15.44
C ALA A 128 19.01 -2.55 15.93
N ASN A 129 19.39 -1.39 16.49
CA ASN A 129 20.69 -1.16 17.12
C ASN A 129 20.79 -1.71 18.57
N GLY A 130 19.71 -2.29 19.11
CA GLY A 130 19.67 -2.86 20.46
C GLY A 130 19.37 -1.86 21.57
N GLU A 131 19.26 -0.55 21.28
CA GLU A 131 18.93 0.47 22.26
C GLU A 131 17.45 0.42 22.64
N VAL A 132 17.15 0.62 23.92
CA VAL A 132 15.77 0.73 24.42
C VAL A 132 15.23 2.11 24.07
N ILE A 133 14.16 2.14 23.28
CA ILE A 133 13.53 3.38 22.80
C ILE A 133 12.19 3.64 23.53
N ALA A 134 11.47 2.58 23.87
CA ALA A 134 10.19 2.66 24.55
C ALA A 134 10.01 1.52 25.55
N VAL A 135 9.05 1.65 26.46
CA VAL A 135 8.62 0.58 27.38
C VAL A 135 7.14 0.32 27.19
N ALA A 136 6.74 -0.95 27.10
CA ALA A 136 5.36 -1.36 26.85
C ALA A 136 4.77 -2.13 28.03
N SER A 137 3.52 -1.83 28.36
CA SER A 137 2.73 -2.56 29.36
C SER A 137 1.23 -2.35 29.14
N GLY A 138 0.41 -3.25 29.65
CA GLY A 138 -1.04 -3.03 29.69
C GLY A 138 -1.88 -4.26 29.41
N VAL A 139 -3.19 -4.07 29.48
CA VAL A 139 -4.19 -5.11 29.20
C VAL A 139 -4.26 -5.40 27.71
N ILE A 140 -4.29 -6.67 27.33
CA ILE A 140 -4.37 -7.06 25.93
C ILE A 140 -5.83 -7.06 25.49
N SER A 141 -6.10 -6.26 24.46
CA SER A 141 -7.38 -6.21 23.77
C SER A 141 -7.34 -7.01 22.48
N PHE A 142 -8.48 -7.56 22.08
CA PHE A 142 -8.63 -8.33 20.85
C PHE A 142 -9.73 -7.67 20.03
N GLY A 143 -9.45 -7.35 18.76
CA GLY A 143 -10.47 -6.88 17.84
C GLY A 143 -11.39 -8.02 17.42
N GLY A 144 -12.70 -7.80 17.39
CA GLY A 144 -13.66 -8.74 16.80
C GLY A 144 -14.91 -8.97 17.65
N LYS A 145 -16.07 -8.92 16.97
CA LYS A 145 -17.38 -9.33 17.48
C LYS A 145 -17.27 -10.78 17.99
N GLU A 146 -17.85 -11.08 19.14
CA GLU A 146 -18.13 -12.46 19.50
C GLU A 146 -19.03 -13.04 18.40
N ASP A 147 -18.51 -13.94 17.58
CA ASP A 147 -19.34 -14.80 16.73
C ASP A 147 -20.12 -15.75 17.64
N ARG A 148 -21.16 -15.22 18.28
CA ARG A 148 -22.25 -15.99 18.89
C ARG A 148 -23.16 -16.53 17.77
N SER A 149 -22.57 -17.16 16.75
CA SER A 149 -23.38 -18.02 15.88
C SER A 149 -23.81 -19.20 16.74
N GLN A 150 -25.12 -19.33 16.95
CA GLN A 150 -25.74 -20.52 17.53
C GLN A 150 -25.39 -21.72 16.65
N GLY A 151 -24.32 -22.40 17.00
CA GLY A 151 -23.73 -23.52 16.29
C GLY A 151 -22.43 -23.89 16.99
N TYR A 152 -21.92 -25.10 16.76
CA TYR A 152 -20.63 -25.56 17.29
C TYR A 152 -19.47 -24.76 16.65
N GLY A 153 -19.38 -23.47 16.99
CA GLY A 153 -18.34 -22.55 16.56
C GLY A 153 -17.07 -22.81 17.33
N LYS A 154 -16.02 -23.21 16.60
CA LYS A 154 -14.66 -23.42 17.10
C LYS A 154 -14.20 -22.14 17.83
N LYS A 155 -13.92 -22.24 19.14
CA LYS A 155 -13.34 -21.14 19.93
C LYS A 155 -12.04 -20.71 19.24
N GLU A 156 -12.03 -19.50 18.67
CA GLU A 156 -10.86 -19.02 17.93
C GLU A 156 -9.72 -18.72 18.91
N ASN A 157 -8.52 -19.21 18.60
CA ASN A 157 -7.36 -19.04 19.46
C ASN A 157 -6.84 -17.61 19.34
N ARG A 158 -7.14 -16.77 20.33
CA ARG A 158 -6.70 -15.38 20.41
C ARG A 158 -5.25 -15.29 20.92
N THR A 159 -4.27 -15.66 20.09
CA THR A 159 -2.83 -15.67 20.42
C THR A 159 -2.09 -14.37 20.09
N THR A 160 -2.77 -13.43 19.44
CA THR A 160 -2.25 -12.10 19.10
C THR A 160 -3.29 -11.06 19.47
N GLY A 161 -2.87 -10.00 20.15
CA GLY A 161 -3.73 -8.90 20.55
C GLY A 161 -3.02 -7.55 20.50
N LEU A 162 -3.78 -6.49 20.78
CA LEU A 162 -3.33 -5.10 20.76
C LEU A 162 -3.39 -4.50 22.16
N ILE A 163 -2.44 -3.66 22.50
CA ILE A 163 -2.53 -2.78 23.67
C ILE A 163 -2.52 -1.35 23.14
N HIS A 164 -3.68 -0.69 23.22
CA HIS A 164 -3.82 0.70 22.81
C HIS A 164 -3.05 1.61 23.76
N ARG A 165 -2.19 2.45 23.18
CA ARG A 165 -1.39 3.45 23.89
C ARG A 165 -0.56 2.84 25.04
N GLY A 166 -0.18 1.57 24.89
CA GLY A 166 0.49 0.76 25.92
C GLY A 166 2.00 0.93 25.97
N ALA A 167 2.63 1.44 24.91
CA ALA A 167 4.03 1.82 24.92
C ALA A 167 4.21 3.30 25.23
N ILE A 168 5.23 3.63 26.02
CA ILE A 168 5.68 4.99 26.31
C ILE A 168 7.09 5.15 25.76
N VAL A 169 7.32 6.19 24.97
CA VAL A 169 8.63 6.53 24.42
C VAL A 169 9.50 7.11 25.53
N GLU A 170 10.63 6.47 25.79
CA GLU A 170 11.61 6.89 26.82
C GLU A 170 12.76 7.70 26.21
N ARG A 171 13.05 7.48 24.93
CA ARG A 171 14.11 8.16 24.20
C ARG A 171 13.57 8.78 22.93
N GLU A 172 13.83 10.07 22.77
CA GLU A 172 13.42 10.80 21.57
C GLU A 172 14.13 10.24 20.34
N ILE A 173 13.37 10.08 19.25
CA ILE A 173 13.95 9.80 17.94
C ILE A 173 14.11 11.13 17.22
N GLN A 174 15.36 11.53 17.00
CA GLN A 174 15.66 12.66 16.14
C GLN A 174 15.60 12.18 14.69
N GLY A 175 14.62 12.68 13.94
CA GLY A 175 14.74 12.67 12.49
C GLY A 175 15.69 13.80 12.06
N ASN A 176 16.44 13.60 11.00
CA ASN A 176 17.17 14.68 10.34
C ASN A 176 16.70 14.78 8.89
N PHE A 177 15.57 15.45 8.68
CA PHE A 177 15.07 15.71 7.32
C PHE A 177 15.79 16.90 6.66
N LEU A 178 16.43 17.77 7.44
CA LEU A 178 17.07 18.99 6.96
C LEU A 178 18.56 18.99 7.29
N GLU A 179 19.38 18.72 6.28
CA GLU A 179 20.83 18.72 6.38
C GLU A 179 21.40 19.94 5.65
N SER A 180 22.10 20.83 6.38
CA SER A 180 22.71 22.04 5.81
C SER A 180 21.73 22.94 5.02
N GLY A 181 20.46 23.01 5.45
CA GLY A 181 19.41 23.78 4.78
C GLY A 181 18.81 23.11 3.54
N LYS A 182 19.15 21.84 3.30
CA LYS A 182 18.63 21.03 2.20
C LYS A 182 17.87 19.83 2.72
N PHE A 183 16.90 19.37 1.95
CA PHE A 183 16.20 18.12 2.19
C PHE A 183 16.06 17.37 0.87
N LYS A 184 15.74 16.09 0.96
CA LYS A 184 15.56 15.23 -0.19
C LYS A 184 14.14 14.71 -0.25
N ILE A 185 13.57 14.76 -1.44
CA ILE A 185 12.28 14.17 -1.78
C ILE A 185 12.58 12.84 -2.44
N VAL A 186 11.95 11.77 -1.95
CA VAL A 186 12.12 10.40 -2.44
C VAL A 186 10.78 9.92 -2.99
N LEU A 187 10.72 9.67 -4.30
CA LEU A 187 9.56 9.06 -4.95
C LEU A 187 9.33 7.64 -4.42
N GLU A 188 8.07 7.23 -4.31
CA GLU A 188 7.71 5.86 -3.93
C GLU A 188 8.00 4.87 -5.06
N ASP A 189 7.69 5.26 -6.29
CA ASP A 189 7.91 4.46 -7.49
C ASP A 189 9.08 5.01 -8.33
N GLN A 190 9.83 4.10 -8.95
CA GLN A 190 10.87 4.45 -9.93
C GLN A 190 10.22 4.84 -11.27
N ASP A 191 10.00 6.14 -11.46
CA ASP A 191 9.47 6.69 -12.71
C ASP A 191 10.17 7.99 -13.11
N PHE A 192 11.01 7.89 -14.16
CA PHE A 192 11.75 9.01 -14.72
C PHE A 192 10.85 10.10 -15.30
N SER A 193 9.68 9.75 -15.84
CA SER A 193 8.75 10.72 -16.42
C SER A 193 8.14 11.60 -15.33
N THR A 194 7.65 10.96 -14.26
CA THR A 194 7.15 11.63 -13.06
C THR A 194 8.24 12.46 -12.38
N LEU A 195 9.47 11.93 -12.25
CA LEU A 195 10.59 12.67 -11.69
C LEU A 195 10.91 13.94 -12.49
N ASN A 196 10.99 13.84 -13.81
CA ASN A 196 11.28 15.00 -14.67
C ASN A 196 10.17 16.05 -14.60
N THR A 197 8.90 15.63 -14.61
CA THR A 197 7.75 16.54 -14.45
C THR A 197 7.78 17.23 -13.09
N LEU A 198 8.09 16.49 -12.02
CA LEU A 198 8.22 17.03 -10.68
C LEU A 198 9.38 18.03 -10.57
N THR A 199 10.56 17.70 -11.12
CA THR A 199 11.71 18.61 -11.11
C THR A 199 11.38 19.93 -11.81
N LYS A 200 10.72 19.90 -12.98
CA LYS A 200 10.28 21.12 -13.68
C LYS A 200 9.26 21.92 -12.89
N LEU A 201 8.27 21.25 -12.28
CA LEU A 201 7.27 21.91 -11.44
C LEU A 201 7.93 22.59 -10.24
N LEU A 202 8.90 21.93 -9.61
CA LEU A 202 9.67 22.48 -8.51
C LEU A 202 10.53 23.68 -8.97
N GLU A 203 11.16 23.62 -10.15
CA GLU A 203 11.88 24.76 -10.75
C GLU A 203 10.99 25.98 -11.00
N GLU A 204 9.72 25.78 -11.38
CA GLU A 204 8.76 26.88 -11.58
C GLU A 204 8.27 27.51 -10.27
N LYS A 205 8.09 26.70 -9.22
CA LYS A 205 7.53 27.14 -7.95
C LYS A 205 8.58 27.64 -6.96
N LEU A 206 9.82 27.21 -7.09
CA LEU A 206 10.90 27.50 -6.15
C LEU A 206 11.92 28.46 -6.74
N SER A 207 12.43 29.37 -5.91
CA SER A 207 13.57 30.23 -6.28
C SER A 207 14.90 29.46 -6.32
N SER A 208 14.97 28.32 -5.64
CA SER A 208 16.12 27.41 -5.63
C SER A 208 15.97 26.33 -6.69
N LYS A 209 17.03 26.04 -7.43
CA LYS A 209 17.02 24.94 -8.41
C LYS A 209 17.08 23.57 -7.70
N PRO A 210 16.07 22.70 -7.85
CA PRO A 210 16.15 21.32 -7.41
C PRO A 210 17.24 20.57 -8.18
N VAL A 211 17.87 19.59 -7.56
CA VAL A 211 18.89 18.74 -8.17
C VAL A 211 18.44 17.29 -8.09
N SER A 212 18.25 16.64 -9.25
CA SER A 212 17.96 15.21 -9.29
C SER A 212 19.23 14.41 -9.02
N LEU A 213 19.27 13.67 -7.92
CA LEU A 213 20.44 12.88 -7.49
C LEU A 213 20.38 11.44 -8.02
N SER A 214 19.17 10.89 -8.14
CA SER A 214 18.94 9.51 -8.57
C SER A 214 17.57 9.39 -9.28
N PRO A 215 17.21 8.22 -9.84
CA PRO A 215 15.90 7.97 -10.44
C PRO A 215 14.68 8.16 -9.52
N THR A 216 14.90 8.35 -8.21
CA THR A 216 13.85 8.56 -7.22
C THR A 216 14.09 9.76 -6.32
N GLU A 217 15.29 10.35 -6.34
CA GLU A 217 15.71 11.35 -5.37
C GLU A 217 15.90 12.72 -6.00
N ILE A 218 15.27 13.72 -5.40
CA ILE A 218 15.42 15.13 -5.74
C ILE A 218 15.86 15.89 -4.48
N GLU A 219 17.02 16.54 -4.53
CA GLU A 219 17.48 17.45 -3.49
C GLU A 219 16.91 18.85 -3.72
N VAL A 220 16.37 19.46 -2.66
CA VAL A 220 15.79 20.80 -2.67
C VAL A 220 16.42 21.61 -1.54
N SER A 221 16.75 22.87 -1.83
CA SER A 221 17.29 23.81 -0.84
C SER A 221 16.19 24.69 -0.27
N VAL A 222 16.12 24.82 1.05
CA VAL A 222 15.18 25.74 1.71
C VAL A 222 15.75 27.16 1.64
N PRO A 223 15.00 28.17 1.16
CA PRO A 223 15.45 29.55 1.18
C PRO A 223 15.71 30.07 2.60
N PRO A 224 16.73 30.92 2.83
CA PRO A 224 17.17 31.31 4.18
C PRO A 224 16.14 32.10 4.99
N ASN A 225 15.14 32.71 4.34
CA ASN A 225 14.10 33.52 4.99
C ASN A 225 12.77 32.76 5.18
N VAL A 226 12.72 31.46 4.87
CA VAL A 226 11.49 30.66 4.95
C VAL A 226 11.63 29.60 6.03
N LYS A 227 10.59 29.43 6.85
CA LYS A 227 10.55 28.39 7.87
C LYS A 227 10.47 27.01 7.17
N PRO A 228 11.35 26.04 7.48
CA PRO A 228 11.38 24.75 6.78
C PRO A 228 10.05 23.98 6.83
N VAL A 229 9.34 24.01 7.97
CA VAL A 229 8.07 23.29 8.13
C VAL A 229 6.98 23.90 7.24
N GLU A 230 6.91 25.24 7.16
CA GLU A 230 5.97 25.94 6.29
C GLU A 230 6.28 25.70 4.81
N PHE A 231 7.56 25.69 4.46
CA PHE A 231 8.02 25.36 3.12
C PHE A 231 7.61 23.95 2.70
N LEU A 232 7.84 22.96 3.57
CA LEU A 232 7.45 21.57 3.31
C LEU A 232 5.94 21.40 3.21
N ALA A 233 5.15 22.03 4.08
CA ALA A 233 3.69 21.96 4.02
C ALA A 233 3.14 22.50 2.69
N ASN A 234 3.74 23.56 2.15
CA ASN A 234 3.36 24.09 0.84
C ASN A 234 3.77 23.14 -0.29
N LEU A 235 4.95 22.53 -0.20
CA LEU A 235 5.44 21.57 -1.19
C LEU A 235 4.62 20.28 -1.23
N GLU A 236 4.25 19.70 -0.10
CA GLU A 236 3.44 18.48 -0.02
C GLU A 236 2.08 18.62 -0.70
N ASN A 237 1.56 19.85 -0.80
CA ASN A 237 0.29 20.16 -1.44
C ASN A 237 0.42 20.48 -2.95
N LEU A 238 1.63 20.47 -3.51
CA LEU A 238 1.81 20.61 -4.95
C LEU A 238 1.12 19.45 -5.68
N THR A 239 0.29 19.80 -6.65
CA THR A 239 -0.35 18.83 -7.53
C THR A 239 0.47 18.65 -8.78
N LEU A 240 0.58 17.40 -9.21
CA LEU A 240 1.15 17.01 -10.48
C LEU A 240 0.13 16.15 -11.23
N ASN A 241 0.25 16.15 -12.55
CA ASN A 241 -0.49 15.25 -13.41
C ASN A 241 0.50 14.20 -13.94
N PRO A 242 0.69 13.08 -13.23
CA PRO A 242 1.63 12.06 -13.65
C PRO A 242 1.13 11.37 -14.92
N GLU A 243 2.05 10.98 -15.80
CA GLU A 243 1.72 10.07 -16.88
C GLU A 243 1.43 8.69 -16.29
N SER A 244 0.15 8.32 -16.23
CA SER A 244 -0.23 6.98 -15.77
C SER A 244 0.24 5.94 -16.79
N LYS A 245 1.08 4.98 -16.37
CA LYS A 245 1.38 3.80 -17.17
C LYS A 245 0.08 3.05 -17.46
N ALA A 246 -0.12 2.62 -18.70
CA ALA A 246 -1.24 1.77 -19.08
C ALA A 246 -1.12 0.42 -18.33
N ARG A 247 -2.13 0.06 -17.52
CA ARG A 247 -2.16 -1.18 -16.72
C ARG A 247 -3.45 -1.96 -16.91
N VAL A 248 -3.38 -3.27 -16.83
CA VAL A 248 -4.54 -4.18 -16.80
C VAL A 248 -4.40 -5.11 -15.60
N VAL A 249 -5.29 -4.99 -14.64
CA VAL A 249 -5.32 -5.81 -13.42
C VAL A 249 -6.40 -6.87 -13.57
N ILE A 250 -6.02 -8.12 -13.36
CA ILE A 250 -6.88 -9.29 -13.53
C ILE A 250 -6.91 -10.03 -12.21
N ASN A 251 -8.11 -10.28 -11.67
CA ASN A 251 -8.30 -11.16 -10.53
C ASN A 251 -8.86 -12.51 -11.00
N GLU A 252 -8.03 -13.54 -11.06
CA GLU A 252 -8.40 -14.84 -11.64
C GLU A 252 -9.47 -15.57 -10.81
N ARG A 253 -9.46 -15.36 -9.49
CA ARG A 253 -10.42 -15.98 -8.56
C ARG A 253 -11.83 -15.43 -8.71
N THR A 254 -11.96 -14.13 -8.89
CA THR A 254 -13.27 -13.45 -9.03
C THR A 254 -13.69 -13.25 -10.49
N GLY A 255 -12.75 -13.37 -11.43
CA GLY A 255 -12.97 -13.05 -12.83
C GLY A 255 -13.07 -11.56 -13.14
N THR A 256 -12.62 -10.70 -12.22
CA THR A 256 -12.68 -9.23 -12.40
C THR A 256 -11.50 -8.76 -13.24
N ILE A 257 -11.75 -7.96 -14.28
CA ILE A 257 -10.72 -7.32 -15.12
C ILE A 257 -10.88 -5.80 -14.99
N VAL A 258 -9.85 -5.11 -14.52
CA VAL A 258 -9.80 -3.65 -14.37
C VAL A 258 -8.73 -3.12 -15.31
N MET A 259 -9.09 -2.16 -16.16
CA MET A 259 -8.19 -1.57 -17.15
C MET A 259 -7.99 -0.09 -16.84
N GLY A 260 -6.73 0.35 -16.87
CA GLY A 260 -6.37 1.76 -16.81
C GLY A 260 -6.79 2.52 -18.08
N ALA A 261 -6.74 3.84 -18.03
CA ALA A 261 -6.97 4.66 -19.21
C ALA A 261 -5.89 4.43 -20.27
N ASN A 262 -6.26 4.56 -21.55
CA ASN A 262 -5.32 4.57 -22.70
C ASN A 262 -4.50 3.30 -22.92
N VAL A 263 -5.06 2.11 -22.67
CA VAL A 263 -4.38 0.86 -23.08
C VAL A 263 -4.54 0.62 -24.58
N ALA A 264 -3.48 0.89 -25.34
CA ALA A 264 -3.42 0.69 -26.78
C ALA A 264 -3.02 -0.74 -27.15
N ILE A 265 -3.51 -1.21 -28.30
CA ILE A 265 -3.17 -2.50 -28.89
C ILE A 265 -2.70 -2.29 -30.33
N ASP A 266 -1.66 -3.02 -30.73
CA ASP A 266 -1.20 -3.06 -32.13
C ASP A 266 -2.05 -4.03 -32.96
N GLU A 267 -1.93 -3.94 -34.29
CA GLU A 267 -2.59 -4.86 -35.20
C GLU A 267 -2.16 -6.31 -34.95
N VAL A 268 -3.13 -7.18 -34.68
CA VAL A 268 -2.86 -8.57 -34.28
C VAL A 268 -4.04 -9.47 -34.64
N ALA A 269 -3.72 -10.67 -35.08
CA ALA A 269 -4.68 -11.73 -35.31
C ALA A 269 -4.58 -12.77 -34.19
N ILE A 270 -5.72 -13.13 -33.60
CA ILE A 270 -5.81 -14.06 -32.48
C ILE A 270 -6.74 -15.19 -32.88
N SER A 271 -6.29 -16.44 -32.73
CA SER A 271 -7.14 -17.61 -32.94
C SER A 271 -7.08 -18.53 -31.72
N LYS A 272 -8.22 -18.76 -31.05
CA LYS A 272 -8.33 -19.64 -29.89
C LYS A 272 -9.68 -20.36 -29.89
N GLN A 273 -9.65 -21.70 -29.90
CA GLN A 273 -10.84 -22.56 -29.76
C GLN A 273 -12.04 -22.17 -30.65
N GLY A 274 -11.80 -21.88 -31.93
CA GLY A 274 -12.86 -21.52 -32.89
C GLY A 274 -13.25 -20.03 -32.89
N LEU A 275 -12.66 -19.22 -32.02
CA LEU A 275 -12.73 -17.75 -32.07
C LEU A 275 -11.55 -17.22 -32.87
N SER A 276 -11.80 -16.40 -33.90
CA SER A 276 -10.76 -15.73 -34.69
C SER A 276 -10.99 -14.22 -34.69
N LEU A 277 -10.19 -13.49 -33.93
CA LEU A 277 -10.26 -12.03 -33.81
C LEU A 277 -9.17 -11.39 -34.67
N PHE A 278 -9.54 -10.39 -35.48
CA PHE A 278 -8.59 -9.63 -36.29
C PHE A 278 -8.67 -8.15 -35.91
N VAL A 279 -7.59 -7.64 -35.31
CA VAL A 279 -7.45 -6.24 -34.96
C VAL A 279 -6.65 -5.57 -36.06
N THR A 280 -7.24 -4.65 -36.82
CA THR A 280 -6.55 -3.88 -37.87
C THR A 280 -6.84 -2.40 -37.73
N GLY A 281 -5.82 -1.55 -37.89
CA GLY A 281 -5.91 -0.11 -37.81
C GLY A 281 -6.24 0.57 -39.14
N LYS A 282 -6.46 -0.21 -40.22
CA LYS A 282 -6.83 0.34 -41.53
C LYS A 282 -8.00 -0.41 -42.16
N LYS A 283 -8.99 0.37 -42.59
CA LYS A 283 -10.14 -0.08 -43.37
C LYS A 283 -9.65 -0.75 -44.66
N LYS A 284 -9.77 -2.08 -44.76
CA LYS A 284 -9.76 -2.75 -46.05
C LYS A 284 -11.21 -2.91 -46.49
N GLU A 285 -11.53 -2.30 -47.63
CA GLU A 285 -12.78 -2.54 -48.32
C GLU A 285 -12.98 -4.04 -48.56
N ASP A 286 -14.20 -4.42 -48.23
CA ASP A 286 -14.82 -5.72 -48.23
C ASP A 286 -14.57 -6.52 -49.52
N LYS A 287 -13.90 -7.67 -49.40
CA LYS A 287 -14.08 -8.82 -50.30
C LYS A 287 -13.72 -10.14 -49.60
N SER A 288 -14.76 -10.85 -49.17
CA SER A 288 -14.99 -12.28 -49.46
C SER A 288 -15.17 -13.18 -48.23
N LYS A 289 -16.38 -13.76 -48.20
CA LYS A 289 -16.75 -15.14 -47.87
C LYS A 289 -16.95 -15.50 -46.40
N GLU A 290 -18.23 -15.60 -46.09
CA GLU A 290 -18.86 -16.60 -45.23
C GLU A 290 -18.00 -17.87 -45.10
N THR A 291 -17.37 -18.01 -43.95
CA THR A 291 -17.05 -19.29 -43.34
C THR A 291 -17.40 -19.11 -41.87
N GLU A 292 -18.02 -20.10 -41.23
CA GLU A 292 -18.66 -20.07 -39.89
C GLU A 292 -17.70 -19.83 -38.70
N GLN A 293 -16.70 -18.97 -38.86
CA GLN A 293 -15.81 -18.50 -37.82
C GLN A 293 -16.19 -17.06 -37.49
N LYS A 294 -16.43 -16.79 -36.20
CA LYS A 294 -16.77 -15.44 -35.71
C LYS A 294 -15.56 -14.52 -35.89
N VAL A 295 -15.44 -13.90 -37.06
CA VAL A 295 -14.45 -12.88 -37.39
C VAL A 295 -14.97 -11.54 -36.89
N LEU A 296 -14.25 -10.92 -35.96
CA LEU A 296 -14.56 -9.58 -35.48
C LEU A 296 -13.46 -8.61 -35.94
N LEU A 297 -13.87 -7.54 -36.60
CA LEU A 297 -13.06 -6.36 -36.93
C LEU A 297 -13.34 -5.26 -35.89
N ILE A 298 -12.30 -4.64 -35.36
CA ILE A 298 -12.39 -3.46 -34.47
C ILE A 298 -11.80 -2.27 -35.24
N GLU A 299 -12.57 -1.18 -35.37
CA GLU A 299 -12.18 0.05 -36.08
C GLU A 299 -11.69 1.16 -35.13
N GLU A 300 -10.76 1.98 -35.65
CA GLU A 300 -10.13 3.20 -35.09
C GLU A 300 -9.51 3.09 -33.69
N SER A 301 -8.16 3.07 -33.65
CA SER A 301 -7.33 3.06 -32.42
C SER A 301 -7.74 1.98 -31.41
N PRO A 302 -7.51 0.68 -31.73
CA PRO A 302 -8.03 -0.43 -30.93
C PRO A 302 -7.56 -0.35 -29.47
N ARG A 303 -8.52 -0.23 -28.55
CA ARG A 303 -8.28 -0.24 -27.11
C ARG A 303 -8.64 -1.60 -26.53
N VAL A 304 -8.05 -1.92 -25.38
CA VAL A 304 -8.33 -3.21 -24.71
C VAL A 304 -9.80 -3.30 -24.31
N SER A 305 -10.43 -2.18 -23.97
CA SER A 305 -11.87 -2.10 -23.70
C SER A 305 -12.69 -2.70 -24.84
N ASP A 306 -12.34 -2.38 -26.08
CA ASP A 306 -13.11 -2.78 -27.26
C ASP A 306 -12.98 -4.29 -27.51
N ILE A 307 -11.79 -4.85 -27.27
CA ILE A 307 -11.56 -6.30 -27.32
C ILE A 307 -12.35 -7.01 -26.22
N VAL A 308 -12.24 -6.55 -24.98
CA VAL A 308 -12.91 -7.18 -23.83
C VAL A 308 -14.43 -7.13 -24.02
N ASP A 309 -14.98 -5.99 -24.44
CA ASP A 309 -16.40 -5.83 -24.73
C ASP A 309 -16.88 -6.74 -25.86
N ALA A 310 -16.07 -6.89 -26.92
CA ALA A 310 -16.44 -7.77 -28.01
C ALA A 310 -16.34 -9.26 -27.65
N LEU A 311 -15.33 -9.66 -26.88
CA LEU A 311 -15.21 -11.02 -26.36
C LEU A 311 -16.36 -11.35 -25.41
N ASN A 312 -16.75 -10.40 -24.55
CA ASN A 312 -17.93 -10.52 -23.69
C ASN A 312 -19.21 -10.70 -24.50
N LYS A 313 -19.43 -9.93 -25.57
CA LYS A 313 -20.60 -10.05 -26.46
C LYS A 313 -20.69 -11.41 -27.16
N ILE A 314 -19.54 -12.03 -27.43
CA ILE A 314 -19.46 -13.34 -28.11
C ILE A 314 -19.64 -14.51 -27.13
N GLY A 315 -19.65 -14.24 -25.82
CA GLY A 315 -19.79 -15.24 -24.76
C GLY A 315 -18.48 -15.94 -24.40
N ALA A 316 -17.33 -15.30 -24.65
CA ALA A 316 -16.05 -15.83 -24.23
C ALA A 316 -16.00 -15.96 -22.69
N SER A 317 -15.42 -17.05 -22.19
CA SER A 317 -15.23 -17.19 -20.74
C SER A 317 -14.18 -16.21 -20.23
N THR A 318 -14.26 -15.79 -18.96
CA THR A 318 -13.23 -14.92 -18.38
C THR A 318 -11.83 -15.53 -18.50
N LYS A 319 -11.71 -16.85 -18.36
CA LYS A 319 -10.43 -17.57 -18.57
C LYS A 319 -9.90 -17.40 -20.00
N ASP A 320 -10.80 -17.34 -20.98
CA ASP A 320 -10.42 -17.11 -22.38
C ASP A 320 -9.96 -15.68 -22.61
N ILE A 321 -10.67 -14.70 -22.05
CA ILE A 321 -10.27 -13.29 -22.11
C ILE A 321 -8.89 -13.10 -21.49
N ILE A 322 -8.64 -13.67 -20.31
CA ILE A 322 -7.34 -13.59 -19.63
C ILE A 322 -6.23 -14.21 -20.50
N SER A 323 -6.48 -15.40 -21.06
CA SER A 323 -5.49 -16.06 -21.94
C SER A 323 -5.19 -15.25 -23.19
N ILE A 324 -6.19 -14.57 -23.76
CA ILE A 324 -6.04 -13.72 -24.94
C ILE A 324 -5.23 -12.48 -24.57
N LEU A 325 -5.54 -11.80 -23.46
CA LEU A 325 -4.79 -10.63 -22.99
C LEU A 325 -3.32 -10.97 -22.65
N ASP A 326 -3.07 -12.12 -22.01
CA ASP A 326 -1.72 -12.62 -21.76
C ASP A 326 -0.98 -12.97 -23.07
N GLY A 327 -1.68 -13.58 -24.02
CA GLY A 327 -1.16 -13.83 -25.37
C GLY A 327 -0.78 -12.55 -26.11
N LEU A 328 -1.62 -11.52 -26.03
CA LEU A 328 -1.35 -10.20 -26.61
C LEU A 328 -0.14 -9.52 -25.99
N LYS A 329 0.03 -9.61 -24.66
CA LYS A 329 1.22 -9.12 -23.97
C LYS A 329 2.48 -9.85 -24.44
N LYS A 330 2.43 -11.19 -24.52
CA LYS A 330 3.56 -12.03 -24.98
C LYS A 330 3.93 -11.78 -26.45
N ALA A 331 2.94 -11.45 -27.28
CA ALA A 331 3.14 -11.07 -28.68
C ALA A 331 3.70 -9.64 -28.84
N GLY A 332 3.76 -8.85 -27.77
CA GLY A 332 4.16 -7.44 -27.81
C GLY A 332 3.10 -6.50 -28.39
N ALA A 333 1.90 -7.01 -28.67
CA ALA A 333 0.81 -6.23 -29.25
C ALA A 333 0.02 -5.43 -28.18
N LEU A 334 0.13 -5.78 -26.90
CA LEU A 334 -0.51 -5.06 -25.80
C LEU A 334 0.50 -4.16 -25.08
N HIS A 335 0.33 -2.84 -25.22
CA HIS A 335 1.19 -1.83 -24.57
C HIS A 335 0.69 -1.49 -23.16
N ALA A 336 0.67 -2.48 -22.28
CA ALA A 336 0.35 -2.28 -20.86
C ALA A 336 1.03 -3.28 -19.94
N GLU A 337 1.21 -2.86 -18.69
CA GLU A 337 1.57 -3.75 -17.60
C GLU A 337 0.33 -4.58 -17.18
N VAL A 338 0.37 -5.88 -17.47
CA VAL A 338 -0.64 -6.83 -16.99
C VAL A 338 -0.23 -7.41 -15.64
N ILE A 339 -1.08 -7.27 -14.63
CA ILE A 339 -0.91 -7.77 -13.26
C ILE A 339 -2.01 -8.79 -12.99
N ILE A 340 -1.63 -10.00 -12.54
CA ILE A 340 -2.55 -11.11 -12.29
C ILE A 340 -2.56 -11.42 -10.79
N GLN A 341 -3.75 -11.46 -10.17
CA GLN A 341 -4.02 -11.63 -8.74
C GLN A 341 -5.05 -12.73 -8.44
#